data_AF-A0A921K2N4-F1
#
_entry.id   AF-A0A921K2N4-F1
#
_cell.length_a   1.000
_cell.length_b   1.000
_cell.length_c   1.000
_cell.angle_alpha   90.00
_cell.angle_beta   90.00
_cell.angle_gamma   90.00
#
_symmetry.space_group_name_H-M   'P 1'
#
loop_
_entity.id
_entity.type
_entity.pdbx_description
1 polymer ?
#
loop_
_entity_poly.entity_id
_entity_poly.type
_entity_poly.pdbx_seq_one_letter_code
_entity_poly.pdbx_strand_id
1 'polypeptide(L)' 'MSRVNFDTLLEAGCHFGHLKRKWNPAMAPYIFMERNGIHIIDLNKTVAKVDEAAEALKQIAKSG' A
#
# COMPACT_ATOMS: atom_id res chain seq x y z
N MET A 1 7.69 17.75 -1.54
CA MET A 1 6.66 16.97 -0.81
C MET A 1 7.36 15.81 -0.13
N SER A 2 7.12 15.56 1.15
CA SER A 2 7.68 14.41 1.86
C SER A 2 7.18 13.13 1.17
N ARG A 3 8.07 12.42 0.49
CA ARG A 3 7.76 11.10 -0.05
C ARG A 3 7.56 10.13 1.11
N VAL A 4 6.62 9.23 0.97
CA VAL A 4 6.32 8.24 2.00
C VAL A 4 7.41 7.18 1.96
N ASN A 5 8.06 6.94 3.11
CA ASN A 5 9.17 5.99 3.21
C ASN A 5 8.68 4.63 3.73
N PHE A 6 9.36 3.55 3.32
CA PHE A 6 9.06 2.19 3.76
C PHE A 6 9.08 2.06 5.28
N ASP A 7 10.14 2.57 5.93
CA ASP A 7 10.32 2.45 7.38
C ASP A 7 9.19 3.13 8.15
N THR A 8 8.75 4.30 7.68
CA THR A 8 7.62 5.02 8.29
C THR A 8 6.31 4.23 8.19
N LEU A 9 6.06 3.56 7.06
CA LEU A 9 4.88 2.71 6.88
C LEU A 9 4.98 1.41 7.70
N LEU A 10 6.20 0.90 7.87
CA LEU A 10 6.45 -0.30 8.67
C LEU A 10 6.18 -0.01 10.15
N GLU A 11 6.74 1.07 10.69
CA GLU A 11 6.56 1.52 12.08
C GLU A 11 5.10 1.88 12.38
N ALA A 12 4.41 2.51 11.42
CA ALA A 12 2.99 2.82 11.54
C ALA A 12 2.06 1.59 11.44
N GLY A 13 2.58 0.41 11.11
CA GLY A 13 1.79 -0.81 10.99
C GLY A 13 0.91 -0.88 9.73
N CYS A 14 1.20 -0.09 8.69
CA CYS A 14 0.39 0.00 7.47
C CYS A 14 0.44 -1.28 6.60
N HIS A 15 1.29 -2.25 6.93
CA HIS A 15 1.45 -3.50 6.21
C HIS A 15 0.44 -4.59 6.64
N PHE A 16 -0.29 -4.40 7.74
CA PHE A 16 -1.29 -5.37 8.18
C PHE A 16 -2.58 -5.25 7.36
N GLY A 17 -2.91 -6.34 6.67
CA GLY A 17 -4.15 -6.49 5.93
C GLY A 17 -5.25 -7.20 6.73
N HIS A 18 -6.20 -7.77 6.01
CA HIS A 18 -7.32 -8.51 6.60
C HIS A 18 -7.00 -9.99 6.80
N LEU A 19 -7.89 -10.67 7.54
CA LEU A 19 -7.90 -12.13 7.66
C LEU A 19 -8.08 -12.79 6.29
N LYS A 20 -7.43 -13.93 6.07
CA LYS A 20 -7.54 -14.75 4.84
C LYS A 20 -8.98 -15.03 4.39
N ARG A 21 -9.93 -15.17 5.31
CA ARG A 21 -11.34 -15.40 4.97
C ARG A 21 -12.09 -14.18 4.42
N LYS A 22 -11.56 -12.98 4.60
CA LYS A 22 -12.17 -11.69 4.23
C LYS A 22 -11.31 -10.92 3.23
N TRP A 23 -10.56 -11.62 2.38
CA TRP A 23 -9.70 -11.00 1.38
C TRP A 23 -10.37 -10.98 0.00
N ASN A 24 -9.94 -10.03 -0.84
CA ASN A 24 -10.33 -9.95 -2.25
C ASN A 24 -9.25 -10.63 -3.10
N PRO A 25 -9.58 -11.64 -3.94
CA PRO A 25 -8.62 -12.31 -4.82
C PRO A 25 -7.79 -11.38 -5.71
N ALA A 26 -8.35 -10.23 -6.11
CA ALA A 26 -7.64 -9.22 -6.90
C ALA A 26 -6.44 -8.60 -6.15
N MET A 27 -6.37 -8.76 -4.83
CA MET A 27 -5.25 -8.29 -4.01
C MET A 27 -4.05 -9.24 -4.01
N ALA A 28 -4.14 -10.42 -4.65
CA ALA A 28 -3.05 -11.40 -4.68
C ALA A 28 -1.70 -10.82 -5.11
N PRO A 29 -1.61 -9.93 -6.13
CA PRO A 29 -0.33 -9.34 -6.52
C PRO A 29 0.27 -8.39 -5.49
N TYR A 30 -0.52 -7.89 -4.52
CA TYR A 30 -0.10 -6.90 -3.52
C TYR A 30 0.17 -7.52 -2.15
N ILE A 31 -0.14 -8.81 -1.97
CA ILE A 31 0.12 -9.54 -0.73
C ILE A 31 1.54 -10.10 -0.79
N PHE A 32 2.36 -9.76 0.22
CA PHE A 32 3.70 -10.27 0.38
C PHE A 32 3.68 -11.70 0.95
N MET A 33 2.98 -11.89 2.07
CA MET A 33 2.85 -13.19 2.72
C MET A 33 1.63 -13.25 3.66
N GLU A 34 1.35 -14.43 4.20
CA GLU A 34 0.37 -14.63 5.26
C GLU A 34 1.10 -15.00 6.56
N ARG A 35 0.75 -14.35 7.68
CA ARG A 35 1.26 -14.69 9.01
C ARG A 35 0.12 -14.70 10.00
N ASN A 36 -0.04 -15.80 10.74
CA ASN A 36 -1.12 -15.98 11.73
C ASN A 36 -2.54 -15.72 11.15
N GLY A 37 -2.76 -16.08 9.88
CA GLY A 37 -4.06 -15.90 9.22
C GLY A 37 -4.35 -14.47 8.73
N ILE A 38 -3.40 -13.53 8.88
CA ILE A 38 -3.49 -12.15 8.41
C ILE A 38 -2.59 -11.99 7.17
N HIS A 39 -3.10 -11.32 6.14
CA HIS A 39 -2.31 -10.95 4.98
C HIS A 39 -1.39 -9.77 5.29
N ILE A 40 -0.11 -9.91 4.97
CA ILE A 40 0.88 -8.83 5.02
C ILE A 40 0.99 -8.25 3.62
N ILE A 41 0.81 -6.94 3.50
CA ILE A 41 0.85 -6.19 2.25
C ILE A 41 2.30 -5.82 1.93
N ASP A 42 2.67 -5.89 0.65
CA ASP A 42 3.98 -5.47 0.16
C ASP A 42 4.10 -3.94 0.16
N LEU A 43 4.84 -3.40 1.14
CA LEU A 43 5.07 -1.97 1.28
C LEU A 43 5.89 -1.38 0.14
N ASN A 44 6.75 -2.14 -0.55
CA ASN A 44 7.51 -1.62 -1.68
C ASN A 44 6.58 -1.23 -2.84
N LYS A 45 5.58 -2.09 -3.10
CA LYS A 45 4.53 -1.80 -4.07
C LYS A 45 3.67 -0.63 -3.62
N THR A 46 3.35 -0.54 -2.34
CA THR A 46 2.60 0.60 -1.78
C THR A 46 3.33 1.91 -2.00
N VAL A 47 4.63 2.01 -1.69
CA VAL A 47 5.41 3.24 -1.89
C VAL A 47 5.40 3.68 -3.35
N ALA A 48 5.65 2.76 -4.28
CA ALA A 48 5.63 3.07 -5.72
C ALA A 48 4.25 3.55 -6.19
N LYS A 49 3.17 2.92 -5.73
CA LYS A 49 1.80 3.29 -6.09
C LYS A 49 1.33 4.60 -5.46
N VAL A 50 1.78 4.91 -4.25
CA VAL A 50 1.51 6.20 -3.60
C VAL A 50 2.17 7.33 -4.36
N ASP A 51 3.41 7.15 -4.83
CA ASP A 51 4.10 8.13 -5.67
C ASP A 51 3.36 8.39 -7.00
N GLU A 52 2.91 7.32 -7.68
CA GLU A 52 2.10 7.41 -8.90
C GLU A 52 0.78 8.17 -8.67
N ALA A 53 0.06 7.83 -7.59
CA ALA A 53 -1.19 8.48 -7.22
C ALA A 53 -0.97 9.96 -6.85
N ALA A 54 0.10 10.27 -6.12
CA ALA A 54 0.44 11.64 -5.75
C ALA A 54 0.74 12.51 -6.98
N GLU A 55 1.41 11.95 -7.99
CA GLU A 55 1.66 12.67 -9.25
C GLU A 55 0.37 12.90 -10.03
N ALA A 56 -0.49 11.87 -10.15
CA ALA A 56 -1.80 12.03 -10.79
C ALA A 56 -2.66 13.12 -10.09
N LEU A 57 -2.68 13.14 -8.76
CA LEU A 57 -3.39 14.15 -7.97
C LEU A 57 -2.85 15.57 -8.22
N LYS A 58 -1.53 15.75 -8.32
CA LYS A 58 -0.95 17.05 -8.67
C LYS A 58 -1.39 17.52 -10.04
N GLN A 59 -1.43 16.63 -11.03
CA GLN A 59 -1.86 17.00 -12.38
C GLN A 59 -3.33 17.40 -12.39
N ILE A 60 -4.19 16.62 -11.71
CA ILE A 60 -5.62 16.94 -11.56
C ILE A 60 -5.80 18.31 -10.89
N ALA A 61 -5.10 18.56 -9.78
CA ALA A 61 -5.16 19.83 -9.06
C ALA A 61 -4.64 21.02 -9.88
N LYS A 62 -3.71 20.79 -10.80
CA LYS A 62 -3.20 21.83 -11.72
C LYS A 62 -4.16 22.11 -12.88
N SER A 63 -4.92 21.10 -13.32
CA SER A 63 -5.89 21.22 -14.41
C SER A 63 -7.28 21.71 -13.97
N GLY A 64 -7.50 21.90 -12.66
CA GLY A 64 -8.74 22.38 -12.06
C GLY A 64 -8.87 23.90 -12.10
#